data_AF-A0A094G3M7-F1
#
_entry.id   AF-A0A094G3M7-F1
#
_cell.length_a   1.000
_cell.length_b   1.000
_cell.length_c   1.000
_cell.angle_alpha   90.00
_cell.angle_beta   90.00
_cell.angle_gamma   90.00
#
_symmetry.space_group_name_H-M   'P 1'
#
loop_
_entity.id
_entity.type
_entity.pdbx_description
1 polymer ?
#
loop_
_entity_poly.entity_id
_entity_poly.type
_entity_poly.pdbx_seq_one_letter_code
_entity_poly.pdbx_strand_id
1 'polypeptide(L)'
;MGEQDALQALSGIGEWIWGDDLETTVFAQAYGNDKTLIFRFTIDKTRPQSLATRIVNCFHDIETGDTSDSFPDRASMRVALWSAIAIVWTECSGEPTVEDPDVVINVYEARSTDPAPPIMWKICHEVDLFNDYVDLLLPADNLSVKQPMNIVDFKSLIRQNQLGGRGCTTMVHMPSNPQTKFVFKGIDFRTFLFSYESGHTQEEVKIFYRSTELVCNLPPHPNIMAPTQTLVTICKHGDDRPFVCGSLYPFIPNGTLASNIDQSNQYDRKIPLSQKAQWCYKMAAAVAHTHFVAHTYHMDIKPGNFLLDEDSNLVLIDWEQSDAPVTTAAPEIDGTWDVEEIPGEGALRYTKYTGPERRNMPLTTPGNSGWNTWNVFLEWGEKLPKSS
;
A
#
# COMPACT_ATOMS: atom_id res chain seq x y z
N MET A 1 15.14 -2.56 -26.61
CA MET A 1 13.87 -1.96 -26.17
C MET A 1 13.92 -1.97 -24.65
N GLY A 2 13.79 -0.81 -24.02
CA GLY A 2 13.61 -0.71 -22.58
C GLY A 2 12.37 -1.48 -22.13
N GLU A 3 12.32 -1.80 -20.83
CA GLU A 3 11.32 -2.70 -20.24
C GLU A 3 9.87 -2.35 -20.62
N GLN A 4 9.56 -1.05 -20.71
CA GLN A 4 8.19 -0.55 -20.88
C GLN A 4 7.99 0.26 -22.16
N ASP A 5 8.97 0.33 -23.08
CA ASP A 5 8.92 1.22 -24.24
C ASP A 5 7.62 1.02 -25.06
N ALA A 6 7.18 -0.23 -25.21
CA ALA A 6 5.97 -0.57 -25.97
C ALA A 6 4.71 0.05 -25.35
N LEU A 7 4.61 0.02 -24.02
CA LEU A 7 3.46 0.57 -23.29
C LEU A 7 3.55 2.11 -23.19
N GLN A 8 4.76 2.64 -22.99
CA GLN A 8 5.03 4.08 -22.99
C GLN A 8 4.72 4.75 -24.32
N ALA A 9 4.93 4.05 -25.44
CA ALA A 9 4.54 4.52 -26.77
C ALA A 9 3.03 4.77 -26.90
N LEU A 10 2.22 4.16 -26.04
CA LEU A 10 0.76 4.33 -25.96
C LEU A 10 0.33 5.26 -24.82
N SER A 11 1.27 6.03 -24.25
CA SER A 11 1.06 6.82 -23.03
C SER A 11 0.64 5.98 -21.81
N GLY A 12 0.99 4.70 -21.82
CA GLY A 12 0.81 3.80 -20.70
C GLY A 12 2.09 3.61 -19.88
N ILE A 13 1.95 3.29 -18.59
CA ILE A 13 3.07 2.98 -17.69
C ILE A 13 2.71 1.72 -16.90
N GLY A 14 3.60 0.73 -16.95
CA GLY A 14 3.48 -0.47 -16.13
C GLY A 14 3.98 -0.17 -14.72
N GLU A 15 3.22 -0.55 -13.70
CA GLU A 15 3.56 -0.22 -12.31
C GLU A 15 3.90 -1.47 -11.49
N TRP A 16 2.95 -2.39 -11.37
CA TRP A 16 3.08 -3.57 -10.52
C TRP A 16 2.99 -4.87 -11.28
N ILE A 17 3.72 -5.87 -10.77
CA ILE A 17 3.61 -7.27 -11.16
C ILE A 17 3.64 -8.08 -9.87
N TRP A 18 2.65 -8.94 -9.67
CA TRP A 18 2.58 -9.86 -8.53
C TRP A 18 2.01 -11.21 -8.97
N GLY A 19 2.12 -12.23 -8.13
CA GLY A 19 1.58 -13.56 -8.41
C GLY A 19 0.68 -14.03 -7.27
N ASP A 20 -0.03 -15.13 -7.53
CA ASP A 20 -0.80 -15.87 -6.52
C ASP A 20 0.10 -16.82 -5.71
N ASP A 21 -0.37 -17.24 -4.54
CA ASP A 21 0.31 -18.19 -3.65
C ASP A 21 0.29 -19.62 -4.23
N LEU A 22 -0.64 -19.90 -5.15
CA LEU A 22 -0.72 -21.18 -5.87
C LEU A 22 0.30 -21.30 -7.02
N GLU A 23 1.04 -20.23 -7.30
CA GLU A 23 2.03 -20.14 -8.37
C GLU A 23 1.44 -20.44 -9.77
N THR A 24 0.16 -20.12 -9.99
CA THR A 24 -0.55 -20.39 -11.25
C THR A 24 -0.84 -19.15 -12.07
N THR A 25 -0.74 -17.99 -11.45
CA THR A 25 -1.22 -16.73 -11.99
C THR A 25 -0.22 -15.61 -11.71
N VAL A 26 -0.05 -14.74 -12.70
CA VAL A 26 0.66 -13.47 -12.57
C VAL A 26 -0.29 -12.35 -12.95
N PHE A 27 -0.39 -11.36 -12.08
CA PHE A 27 -1.12 -10.14 -12.32
C PHE A 27 -0.16 -8.99 -12.64
N ALA A 28 -0.64 -8.02 -13.39
CA ALA A 28 0.08 -6.79 -13.64
C ALA A 28 -0.88 -5.59 -13.65
N GLN A 29 -0.45 -4.45 -13.13
CA GLN A 29 -1.21 -3.21 -13.16
C GLN A 29 -0.51 -2.17 -14.03
N ALA A 30 -1.30 -1.47 -14.86
CA ALA A 30 -0.81 -0.36 -15.66
C ALA A 30 -1.76 0.84 -15.64
N TYR A 31 -1.19 2.02 -15.85
CA TYR A 31 -1.87 3.31 -15.93
C TYR A 31 -1.74 3.88 -17.33
N GLY A 32 -2.73 4.64 -17.79
CA GLY A 32 -2.63 5.41 -19.02
C GLY A 32 -3.99 5.90 -19.48
N ASN A 33 -4.02 7.02 -20.20
CA ASN A 33 -5.26 7.65 -20.68
C ASN A 33 -6.31 7.79 -19.57
N ASP A 34 -5.89 8.22 -18.38
CA ASP A 34 -6.71 8.38 -17.17
C ASP A 34 -7.35 7.07 -16.64
N LYS A 35 -6.89 5.91 -17.12
CA LYS A 35 -7.34 4.59 -16.68
C LYS A 35 -6.27 3.86 -15.89
N THR A 36 -6.74 2.94 -15.05
CA THR A 36 -5.88 1.98 -14.34
C THR A 36 -6.48 0.60 -14.49
N LEU A 37 -5.73 -0.29 -15.15
CA LEU A 37 -6.20 -1.61 -15.55
C LEU A 37 -5.35 -2.70 -14.89
N ILE A 38 -6.00 -3.81 -14.54
CA ILE A 38 -5.36 -5.01 -14.01
C ILE A 38 -5.41 -6.09 -15.09
N PHE A 39 -4.26 -6.68 -15.37
CA PHE A 39 -4.07 -7.75 -16.34
C PHE A 39 -3.73 -9.05 -15.62
N ARG A 40 -4.16 -10.18 -16.16
CA ARG A 40 -3.90 -11.52 -15.61
C ARG A 40 -3.35 -12.46 -16.68
N PHE A 41 -2.29 -13.17 -16.32
CA PHE A 41 -1.65 -14.24 -17.07
C PHE A 41 -1.76 -15.52 -16.26
N THR A 42 -2.38 -16.56 -16.80
CA THR A 42 -2.59 -17.84 -16.09
C THR A 42 -1.88 -18.96 -16.83
N ILE A 43 -1.28 -19.88 -16.07
CA ILE A 43 -0.59 -21.04 -16.59
C ILE A 43 -1.54 -21.93 -17.42
N ASP A 44 -1.11 -22.29 -18.62
CA ASP A 44 -1.76 -23.32 -19.43
C ASP A 44 -0.86 -24.56 -19.47
N LYS A 45 -1.17 -25.54 -18.62
CA LYS A 45 -0.42 -26.82 -18.54
C LYS A 45 -0.44 -27.61 -19.84
N THR A 46 -1.35 -27.30 -20.77
CA THR A 46 -1.39 -27.93 -22.10
C THR A 46 -0.49 -27.22 -23.11
N ARG A 47 0.03 -26.04 -22.79
CA ARG A 47 0.90 -25.21 -23.63
C ARG A 47 2.05 -24.60 -22.80
N PRO A 48 3.06 -25.40 -22.44
CA PRO A 48 4.16 -24.95 -21.58
C PRO A 48 4.99 -23.81 -22.19
N GLN A 49 5.05 -23.73 -23.53
CA GLN A 49 5.75 -22.67 -24.25
C GLN A 49 4.91 -21.42 -24.51
N SER A 50 3.64 -21.38 -24.07
CA SER A 50 2.83 -20.18 -24.27
C SER A 50 3.36 -19.01 -23.45
N LEU A 51 3.19 -17.79 -23.96
CA LEU A 51 3.60 -16.55 -23.31
C LEU A 51 3.15 -16.49 -21.84
N ALA A 52 1.87 -16.76 -21.58
CA ALA A 52 1.31 -16.72 -20.23
C ALA A 52 1.99 -17.74 -19.31
N THR A 53 2.15 -18.99 -19.75
CA THR A 53 2.86 -20.03 -18.96
C THR A 53 4.31 -19.63 -18.70
N ARG A 54 5.03 -19.11 -19.69
CA ARG A 54 6.43 -18.69 -19.54
C ARG A 54 6.57 -17.52 -18.58
N ILE A 55 5.63 -16.56 -18.61
CA ILE A 55 5.56 -15.45 -17.64
C ILE A 55 5.39 -16.01 -16.23
N VAL A 56 4.42 -16.90 -16.01
CA VAL A 56 4.14 -17.50 -14.71
C VAL A 56 5.34 -18.31 -14.20
N ASN A 57 5.90 -19.19 -15.03
CA ASN A 57 7.07 -19.99 -14.69
C ASN A 57 8.27 -19.12 -14.30
N CYS A 58 8.55 -18.07 -15.07
CA CYS A 58 9.64 -17.14 -14.74
C CYS A 58 9.32 -16.31 -13.49
N PHE A 59 8.05 -15.93 -13.28
CA PHE A 59 7.68 -15.09 -12.14
C PHE A 59 7.72 -15.85 -10.79
N HIS A 60 7.43 -17.14 -10.81
CA HIS A 60 7.44 -17.98 -9.61
C HIS A 60 8.71 -18.83 -9.49
N ASP A 61 9.69 -18.62 -10.38
CA ASP A 61 10.94 -19.40 -10.46
C ASP A 61 10.67 -20.93 -10.53
N ILE A 62 9.61 -21.32 -11.25
CA ILE A 62 9.20 -22.72 -11.43
C ILE A 62 10.25 -23.46 -12.25
N GLU A 63 10.75 -24.57 -11.72
CA GLU A 63 11.66 -25.46 -12.44
C GLU A 63 10.95 -26.08 -13.66
N THR A 64 11.53 -25.88 -14.84
CA THR A 64 11.00 -26.38 -16.11
C THR A 64 11.96 -27.39 -16.74
N GLY A 65 11.42 -28.39 -17.45
CA GLY A 65 12.22 -29.42 -18.11
C GLY A 65 12.95 -28.93 -19.36
N ASP A 66 12.47 -27.84 -19.97
CA ASP A 66 13.03 -27.22 -21.17
C ASP A 66 13.22 -25.72 -20.94
N THR A 67 14.40 -25.19 -21.26
CA THR A 67 14.72 -23.74 -21.16
C THR A 67 13.77 -22.83 -21.94
N SER A 68 13.08 -23.36 -22.95
CA SER A 68 12.07 -22.64 -23.73
C SER A 68 10.73 -22.45 -23.00
N ASP A 69 10.47 -23.20 -21.92
CA ASP A 69 9.25 -23.12 -21.11
C ASP A 69 9.28 -21.98 -20.08
N SER A 70 10.35 -21.18 -20.06
CA SER A 70 10.48 -19.99 -19.21
C SER A 70 11.20 -18.85 -19.96
N PHE A 71 11.43 -17.73 -19.27
CA PHE A 71 12.32 -16.65 -19.73
C PHE A 71 13.71 -16.81 -19.09
N PRO A 72 14.78 -16.36 -19.77
CA PRO A 72 16.14 -16.48 -19.23
C PRO A 72 16.36 -15.65 -17.96
N ASP A 73 15.63 -14.55 -17.81
CA ASP A 73 15.69 -13.67 -16.66
C ASP A 73 14.39 -12.85 -16.50
N ARG A 74 14.25 -12.23 -15.32
CA ARG A 74 13.10 -11.38 -14.98
C ARG A 74 12.97 -10.16 -15.88
N ALA A 75 14.06 -9.59 -16.37
CA ALA A 75 14.01 -8.41 -17.23
C ALA A 75 13.38 -8.76 -18.60
N SER A 76 13.76 -9.90 -19.17
CA SER A 76 13.22 -10.45 -20.40
C SER A 76 11.74 -10.80 -20.26
N MET A 77 11.34 -11.39 -19.13
CA MET A 77 9.93 -11.63 -18.81
C MET A 77 9.12 -10.33 -18.74
N ARG A 78 9.64 -9.30 -18.05
CA ARG A 78 8.96 -8.00 -17.90
C ARG A 78 8.79 -7.30 -19.26
N VAL A 79 9.81 -7.31 -20.13
CA VAL A 79 9.71 -6.80 -21.50
C VAL A 79 8.57 -7.50 -22.26
N ALA A 80 8.50 -8.83 -22.19
CA ALA A 80 7.48 -9.61 -22.89
C ALA A 80 6.06 -9.35 -22.34
N LEU A 81 5.93 -9.29 -21.02
CA LEU A 81 4.68 -8.97 -20.31
C LEU A 81 4.14 -7.60 -20.72
N TRP A 82 4.96 -6.54 -20.64
CA TRP A 82 4.51 -5.19 -20.99
C TRP A 82 4.27 -5.03 -22.48
N SER A 83 5.02 -5.74 -23.33
CA SER A 83 4.76 -5.78 -24.78
C SER A 83 3.40 -6.41 -25.09
N ALA A 84 3.04 -7.50 -24.40
CA ALA A 84 1.75 -8.14 -24.57
C ALA A 84 0.59 -7.26 -24.10
N ILE A 85 0.77 -6.56 -22.98
CA ILE A 85 -0.20 -5.57 -22.49
C ILE A 85 -0.34 -4.41 -23.50
N ALA A 86 0.76 -3.90 -24.05
CA ALA A 86 0.73 -2.83 -25.03
C ALA A 86 -0.04 -3.24 -26.31
N ILE A 87 0.09 -4.50 -26.76
CA ILE A 87 -0.67 -5.01 -27.92
C ILE A 87 -2.18 -4.88 -27.71
N VAL A 88 -2.66 -5.20 -26.50
CA VAL A 88 -4.11 -5.25 -26.22
C VAL A 88 -4.66 -3.93 -25.66
N TRP A 89 -3.80 -3.04 -25.17
CA TRP A 89 -4.15 -1.81 -24.45
C TRP A 89 -5.18 -0.94 -25.19
N THR A 90 -4.93 -0.66 -26.47
CA THR A 90 -5.77 0.27 -27.24
C THR A 90 -7.20 -0.26 -27.39
N GLU A 91 -7.36 -1.56 -27.58
CA GLU A 91 -8.68 -2.19 -27.72
C GLU A 91 -9.36 -2.31 -26.37
N CYS A 92 -8.69 -2.87 -25.36
CA CYS A 92 -9.32 -3.13 -24.07
C CYS A 92 -9.65 -1.85 -23.30
N SER A 93 -8.81 -0.81 -23.39
CA SER A 93 -9.08 0.48 -22.73
C SER A 93 -10.29 1.21 -23.31
N GLY A 94 -10.71 0.87 -24.53
CA GLY A 94 -11.92 1.41 -25.16
C GLY A 94 -13.23 0.76 -24.67
N GLU A 95 -13.16 -0.37 -23.97
CA GLU A 95 -14.36 -1.08 -23.51
C GLU A 95 -15.06 -0.35 -22.36
N PRO A 96 -16.40 -0.20 -22.39
CA PRO A 96 -17.12 0.57 -21.38
C PRO A 96 -17.03 0.01 -19.95
N THR A 97 -16.90 -1.30 -19.80
CA THR A 97 -16.89 -1.97 -18.48
C THR A 97 -15.50 -2.15 -17.93
N VAL A 98 -14.44 -1.79 -18.66
CA VAL A 98 -13.05 -2.06 -18.26
C VAL A 98 -12.63 -1.33 -16.97
N GLU A 99 -13.38 -0.29 -16.60
CA GLU A 99 -13.17 0.53 -15.40
C GLU A 99 -14.07 0.11 -14.24
N ASP A 100 -14.86 -0.96 -14.40
CA ASP A 100 -15.58 -1.56 -13.28
C ASP A 100 -14.56 -2.12 -12.27
N PRO A 101 -14.79 -1.93 -10.97
CA PRO A 101 -13.77 -2.18 -9.96
C PRO A 101 -13.45 -3.67 -9.75
N ASP A 102 -14.29 -4.58 -10.27
CA ASP A 102 -14.11 -6.04 -10.22
C ASP A 102 -13.46 -6.59 -11.49
N VAL A 103 -13.08 -5.73 -12.45
CA VAL A 103 -12.55 -6.19 -13.74
C VAL A 103 -11.06 -6.51 -13.68
N VAL A 104 -10.76 -7.70 -14.22
CA VAL A 104 -9.41 -8.17 -14.53
C VAL A 104 -9.38 -8.59 -16.01
N ILE A 105 -8.34 -8.17 -16.74
CA ILE A 105 -8.17 -8.44 -18.16
C ILE A 105 -7.27 -9.65 -18.35
N ASN A 106 -7.83 -10.77 -18.79
CA ASN A 106 -7.03 -11.95 -19.13
C ASN A 106 -6.28 -11.71 -20.43
N VAL A 107 -4.96 -11.92 -20.44
CA VAL A 107 -4.11 -11.83 -21.63
C VAL A 107 -3.55 -13.21 -21.95
N TYR A 108 -3.76 -13.68 -23.19
CA TYR A 108 -3.38 -15.04 -23.59
C TYR A 108 -3.07 -15.13 -25.08
N GLU A 109 -2.26 -16.10 -25.48
CA GLU A 109 -2.04 -16.41 -26.90
C GLU A 109 -3.19 -17.23 -27.47
N ALA A 110 -3.64 -16.87 -28.69
CA ALA A 110 -4.61 -17.67 -29.43
C ALA A 110 -4.06 -19.09 -29.69
N ARG A 111 -4.97 -20.08 -29.74
CA ARG A 111 -4.62 -21.42 -30.22
C ARG A 111 -4.52 -21.36 -31.75
N SER A 112 -3.31 -21.22 -32.27
CA SER A 112 -3.00 -21.22 -33.71
C SER A 112 -1.81 -22.13 -34.01
N THR A 113 -1.73 -22.60 -35.25
CA THR A 113 -0.53 -23.25 -35.81
C THR A 113 0.50 -22.24 -36.32
N ASP A 114 0.20 -20.93 -36.24
CA ASP A 114 1.12 -19.88 -36.65
C ASP A 114 2.38 -19.87 -35.76
N PRO A 115 3.55 -19.57 -36.33
CA PRO A 115 4.80 -19.49 -35.58
C PRO A 115 4.83 -18.32 -34.56
N ALA A 116 3.94 -17.35 -34.70
CA ALA A 116 3.72 -16.26 -33.76
C ALA A 116 2.21 -16.07 -33.55
N PRO A 117 1.57 -16.84 -32.65
CA PRO A 117 0.14 -16.72 -32.42
C PRO A 117 -0.22 -15.32 -31.92
N PRO A 118 -1.36 -14.74 -32.34
CA PRO A 118 -1.76 -13.42 -31.89
C PRO A 118 -2.05 -13.41 -30.38
N ILE A 119 -1.70 -12.30 -29.74
CA ILE A 119 -2.09 -12.02 -28.36
C ILE A 119 -3.55 -11.60 -28.35
N MET A 120 -4.35 -12.30 -27.56
CA MET A 120 -5.77 -12.07 -27.35
C MET A 120 -6.01 -11.60 -25.92
N TRP A 121 -7.16 -10.99 -25.70
CA TRP A 121 -7.58 -10.55 -24.38
C TRP A 121 -9.07 -10.80 -24.15
N LYS A 122 -9.47 -10.83 -22.88
CA LYS A 122 -10.87 -10.92 -22.46
C LYS A 122 -11.08 -10.23 -21.11
N ILE A 123 -12.13 -9.43 -21.00
CA ILE A 123 -12.60 -8.89 -19.71
C ILE A 123 -13.21 -10.00 -18.87
N CYS A 124 -12.77 -10.10 -17.62
CA CYS A 124 -13.31 -11.02 -16.62
C CYS A 124 -13.75 -10.21 -15.40
N HIS A 125 -15.00 -10.37 -15.02
CA HIS A 125 -15.55 -9.82 -13.80
C HIS A 125 -15.34 -10.83 -12.68
N GLU A 126 -14.50 -10.48 -11.71
CA GLU A 126 -14.19 -11.31 -10.54
C GLU A 126 -15.26 -11.10 -9.45
N VAL A 127 -16.54 -11.27 -9.80
CA VAL A 127 -17.69 -10.89 -8.97
C VAL A 127 -17.65 -11.52 -7.58
N ASP A 128 -17.29 -12.80 -7.49
CA ASP A 128 -17.25 -13.52 -6.21
C ASP A 128 -16.13 -12.97 -5.31
N LEU A 129 -14.90 -12.88 -5.82
CA LEU A 129 -13.76 -12.30 -5.10
C LEU A 129 -13.99 -10.83 -4.73
N PHE A 130 -14.63 -10.08 -5.62
CA PHE A 130 -14.96 -8.68 -5.37
C PHE A 130 -16.00 -8.54 -4.26
N ASN A 131 -17.02 -9.41 -4.23
CA ASN A 131 -17.98 -9.41 -3.13
C ASN A 131 -17.32 -9.81 -1.81
N ASP A 132 -16.44 -10.81 -1.81
CA ASP A 132 -15.65 -11.20 -0.64
C ASP A 132 -14.81 -10.02 -0.11
N TYR A 133 -14.19 -9.26 -1.02
CA TYR A 133 -13.49 -8.02 -0.68
C TYR A 133 -14.43 -6.98 -0.03
N VAL A 134 -15.57 -6.69 -0.65
CA VAL A 134 -16.51 -5.68 -0.12
C VAL A 134 -17.11 -6.13 1.21
N ASP A 135 -17.28 -7.44 1.45
CA ASP A 135 -17.73 -8.00 2.72
C ASP A 135 -16.75 -7.78 3.89
N LEU A 136 -15.48 -7.49 3.60
CA LEU A 136 -14.51 -7.10 4.63
C LEU A 136 -14.68 -5.63 5.05
N LEU A 137 -15.31 -4.80 4.21
CA LEU A 137 -15.39 -3.36 4.41
C LEU A 137 -16.56 -2.95 5.32
N LEU A 138 -16.40 -1.81 5.99
CA LEU A 138 -17.42 -1.18 6.81
C LEU A 138 -18.25 -0.19 5.98
N PRO A 139 -19.57 -0.17 6.18
CA PRO A 139 -20.43 0.95 5.79
C PRO A 139 -19.94 2.28 6.37
N ALA A 140 -20.13 3.37 5.64
CA ALA A 140 -19.63 4.70 6.06
C ALA A 140 -20.24 5.19 7.38
N ASP A 141 -21.48 4.81 7.69
CA ASP A 141 -22.20 5.12 8.92
C ASP A 141 -21.69 4.35 10.15
N ASN A 142 -20.87 3.33 9.96
CA ASN A 142 -20.29 2.54 11.04
C ASN A 142 -18.92 3.06 11.51
N LEU A 143 -18.35 4.09 10.87
CA LEU A 143 -17.08 4.67 11.29
C LEU A 143 -17.25 5.67 12.43
N SER A 144 -16.41 5.53 13.45
CA SER A 144 -16.40 6.39 14.64
C SER A 144 -15.63 7.69 14.37
N VAL A 145 -16.28 8.65 13.73
CA VAL A 145 -15.71 9.97 13.43
C VAL A 145 -16.47 11.13 14.08
N LYS A 146 -15.73 12.17 14.49
CA LYS A 146 -16.30 13.37 15.15
C LYS A 146 -17.15 14.25 14.23
N GLN A 147 -16.87 14.23 12.93
CA GLN A 147 -17.49 15.14 11.96
C GLN A 147 -18.06 14.36 10.78
N PRO A 148 -19.18 14.83 10.19
CA PRO A 148 -19.67 14.29 8.92
C PRO A 148 -18.59 14.43 7.85
N MET A 149 -18.34 13.36 7.10
CA MET A 149 -17.40 13.37 5.99
C MET A 149 -18.15 13.34 4.66
N ASN A 150 -17.55 13.95 3.64
CA ASN A 150 -18.00 13.76 2.27
C ASN A 150 -17.69 12.34 1.82
N ILE A 151 -18.46 11.84 0.86
CA ILE A 151 -18.26 10.53 0.27
C ILE A 151 -18.06 10.70 -1.23
N VAL A 152 -17.13 9.95 -1.79
CA VAL A 152 -16.88 9.88 -3.23
C VAL A 152 -16.78 8.41 -3.67
N ASP A 153 -17.36 8.09 -4.82
CA ASP A 153 -17.24 6.77 -5.42
C ASP A 153 -15.80 6.54 -5.91
N PHE A 154 -15.18 5.42 -5.52
CA PHE A 154 -13.88 4.98 -5.97
C PHE A 154 -13.76 5.00 -7.50
N LYS A 155 -14.82 4.59 -8.22
CA LYS A 155 -14.86 4.58 -9.68
C LYS A 155 -14.73 5.98 -10.30
N SER A 156 -15.07 7.03 -9.55
CA SER A 156 -14.97 8.41 -10.03
C SER A 156 -13.55 8.99 -9.93
N LEU A 157 -12.60 8.29 -9.29
CA LEU A 157 -11.24 8.77 -9.10
C LEU A 157 -10.36 8.45 -10.31
N ILE A 158 -9.67 9.46 -10.84
CA ILE A 158 -8.62 9.25 -11.83
C ILE A 158 -7.31 9.01 -11.09
N ARG A 159 -6.80 7.78 -11.18
CA ARG A 159 -5.56 7.34 -10.53
C ARG A 159 -4.36 7.62 -11.45
N GLN A 160 -3.26 8.12 -10.88
CA GLN A 160 -2.09 8.53 -11.65
C GLN A 160 -0.90 7.58 -11.46
N ASN A 161 -0.38 7.52 -10.24
CA ASN A 161 0.73 6.65 -9.86
C ASN A 161 0.73 6.44 -8.34
N GLN A 162 1.32 5.34 -7.91
CA GLN A 162 1.56 5.03 -6.51
C GLN A 162 2.72 5.86 -5.96
N LEU A 163 2.62 6.24 -4.69
CA LEU A 163 3.60 7.08 -3.98
C LEU A 163 4.54 6.26 -3.06
N GLY A 164 4.47 4.94 -3.13
CA GLY A 164 5.20 4.00 -2.25
C GLY A 164 4.47 3.72 -0.92
N GLY A 165 5.14 2.98 -0.02
CA GLY A 165 4.59 2.57 1.28
C GLY A 165 3.84 1.22 1.27
N ARG A 166 3.42 0.74 2.45
CA ARG A 166 2.50 -0.41 2.57
C ARG A 166 1.08 0.02 2.16
N GLY A 167 0.27 -0.89 1.63
CA GLY A 167 -1.10 -0.63 1.18
C GLY A 167 -1.24 0.11 -0.16
N CYS A 168 -2.43 0.65 -0.45
CA CYS A 168 -2.71 1.43 -1.66
C CYS A 168 -2.58 2.94 -1.38
N THR A 169 -1.37 3.48 -1.48
CA THR A 169 -1.15 4.94 -1.42
C THR A 169 -0.95 5.48 -2.82
N THR A 170 -2.02 5.98 -3.43
CA THR A 170 -2.05 6.35 -4.85
C THR A 170 -2.38 7.82 -5.01
N MET A 171 -1.64 8.52 -5.87
CA MET A 171 -1.99 9.88 -6.27
C MET A 171 -3.21 9.83 -7.20
N VAL A 172 -4.23 10.61 -6.86
CA VAL A 172 -5.50 10.66 -7.58
C VAL A 172 -5.94 12.10 -7.81
N HIS A 173 -6.87 12.29 -8.73
CA HIS A 173 -7.60 13.55 -8.87
C HIS A 173 -9.05 13.27 -9.28
N MET A 174 -9.89 14.29 -9.08
CA MET A 174 -11.28 14.25 -9.53
C MET A 174 -11.37 14.69 -11.00
N PRO A 175 -12.22 14.06 -11.83
CA PRO A 175 -12.45 14.51 -13.21
C PRO A 175 -12.89 15.97 -13.30
N SER A 176 -13.65 16.45 -12.30
CA SER A 176 -14.13 17.83 -12.21
C SER A 176 -13.05 18.85 -11.84
N ASN A 177 -11.92 18.41 -11.28
CA ASN A 177 -10.82 19.28 -10.87
C ASN A 177 -9.46 18.57 -11.02
N PRO A 178 -8.94 18.45 -12.25
CA PRO A 178 -7.67 17.75 -12.52
C PRO A 178 -6.44 18.41 -11.89
N GLN A 179 -6.52 19.70 -11.55
CA GLN A 179 -5.42 20.48 -10.97
C GLN A 179 -5.20 20.15 -9.49
N THR A 180 -6.27 19.84 -8.75
CA THR A 180 -6.14 19.46 -7.34
C THR A 180 -5.80 17.98 -7.23
N LYS A 181 -4.61 17.70 -6.68
CA LYS A 181 -4.14 16.34 -6.43
C LYS A 181 -4.47 15.91 -5.01
N PHE A 182 -4.91 14.67 -4.88
CA PHE A 182 -5.16 13.99 -3.63
C PHE A 182 -4.31 12.74 -3.54
N VAL A 183 -4.18 12.22 -2.33
CA VAL A 183 -3.65 10.90 -2.06
C VAL A 183 -4.80 10.02 -1.59
N PHE A 184 -5.13 9.01 -2.39
CA PHE A 184 -5.95 7.90 -1.94
C PHE A 184 -5.13 7.03 -1.01
N LYS A 185 -5.63 6.80 0.21
CA LYS A 185 -5.09 5.83 1.14
C LYS A 185 -6.20 4.87 1.55
N GLY A 186 -6.00 3.58 1.28
CA GLY A 186 -7.03 2.57 1.57
C GLY A 186 -6.66 1.16 1.10
N ILE A 187 -7.67 0.29 1.11
CA ILE A 187 -7.60 -1.09 0.64
C ILE A 187 -8.49 -1.16 -0.60
N ASP A 188 -7.92 -1.04 -1.81
CA ASP A 188 -8.65 -1.22 -3.06
C ASP A 188 -8.70 -2.71 -3.45
N PHE A 189 -9.50 -3.05 -4.48
CA PHE A 189 -9.63 -4.44 -4.91
C PHE A 189 -8.29 -5.05 -5.35
N ARG A 190 -7.37 -4.24 -5.88
CA ARG A 190 -5.99 -4.68 -6.16
C ARG A 190 -5.23 -5.03 -4.89
N THR A 191 -5.29 -4.24 -3.81
CA THR A 191 -4.70 -4.63 -2.50
C THR A 191 -5.26 -5.98 -2.07
N PHE A 192 -6.57 -6.16 -2.18
CA PHE A 192 -7.21 -7.42 -1.82
C PHE A 192 -6.67 -8.59 -2.66
N LEU A 193 -6.62 -8.46 -3.99
CA LEU A 193 -6.06 -9.50 -4.88
C LEU A 193 -4.60 -9.83 -4.58
N PHE A 194 -3.85 -8.92 -3.95
CA PHE A 194 -2.47 -9.16 -3.55
C PHE A 194 -2.35 -9.96 -2.24
N SER A 195 -3.32 -9.86 -1.32
CA SER A 195 -3.20 -10.45 0.02
C SER A 195 -4.31 -11.45 0.40
N TYR A 196 -5.32 -11.67 -0.44
CA TYR A 196 -6.52 -12.45 -0.10
C TYR A 196 -6.23 -13.90 0.32
N GLU A 197 -5.23 -14.55 -0.29
CA GLU A 197 -4.88 -15.95 0.01
C GLU A 197 -4.18 -16.10 1.36
N SER A 198 -3.38 -15.10 1.74
CA SER A 198 -2.67 -15.08 3.02
C SER A 198 -3.60 -14.87 4.24
N GLY A 199 -4.83 -14.41 4.01
CA GLY A 199 -5.75 -13.99 5.07
C GLY A 199 -5.37 -12.70 5.79
N HIS A 200 -4.24 -12.07 5.43
CA HIS A 200 -3.78 -10.83 6.05
C HIS A 200 -4.67 -9.63 5.74
N THR A 201 -5.44 -9.67 4.65
CA THR A 201 -6.29 -8.54 4.23
C THR A 201 -7.28 -8.11 5.31
N GLN A 202 -7.83 -9.05 6.08
CA GLN A 202 -8.76 -8.71 7.16
C GLN A 202 -8.09 -7.84 8.23
N GLU A 203 -6.82 -8.10 8.54
CA GLU A 203 -6.07 -7.30 9.51
C GLU A 203 -5.67 -5.95 8.92
N GLU A 204 -5.27 -5.90 7.64
CA GLU A 204 -5.00 -4.64 6.92
C GLU A 204 -6.22 -3.71 6.90
N VAL A 205 -7.42 -4.27 6.68
CA VAL A 205 -8.68 -3.52 6.70
C VAL A 205 -8.97 -2.96 8.10
N LYS A 206 -8.76 -3.74 9.17
CA LYS A 206 -8.91 -3.23 10.55
C LYS A 206 -7.92 -2.12 10.86
N ILE A 207 -6.67 -2.29 10.46
CA ILE A 207 -5.60 -1.30 10.63
C ILE A 207 -5.97 0.00 9.93
N PHE A 208 -6.46 -0.07 8.69
CA PHE A 208 -6.93 1.08 7.94
C PHE A 208 -8.04 1.84 8.69
N TYR A 209 -9.08 1.14 9.18
CA TYR A 209 -10.16 1.80 9.92
C TYR A 209 -9.71 2.40 11.23
N ARG A 210 -8.93 1.66 12.04
CA ARG A 210 -8.36 2.18 13.29
C ARG A 210 -7.53 3.44 13.05
N SER A 211 -6.70 3.44 12.01
CA SER A 211 -5.87 4.59 11.64
C SER A 211 -6.73 5.80 11.25
N THR A 212 -7.73 5.56 10.41
CA THR A 212 -8.65 6.62 9.93
C THR A 212 -9.43 7.22 11.10
N GLU A 213 -10.01 6.40 11.96
CA GLU A 213 -10.71 6.86 13.17
C GLU A 213 -9.77 7.59 14.12
N LEU A 214 -8.55 7.09 14.33
CA LEU A 214 -7.56 7.75 15.18
C LEU A 214 -7.30 9.17 14.69
N VAL A 215 -6.88 9.33 13.42
CA VAL A 215 -6.55 10.64 12.85
C VAL A 215 -7.77 11.58 12.85
N CYS A 216 -8.96 11.07 12.54
CA CYS A 216 -10.22 11.82 12.60
C CYS A 216 -10.57 12.33 14.00
N ASN A 217 -10.04 11.69 15.04
CA ASN A 217 -10.31 12.02 16.43
C ASN A 217 -9.16 12.76 17.14
N LEU A 218 -7.97 12.86 16.53
CA LEU A 218 -6.83 13.57 17.09
C LEU A 218 -7.13 15.07 17.28
N PRO A 219 -6.70 15.67 18.42
CA PRO A 219 -6.66 17.12 18.54
C PRO A 219 -5.76 17.72 17.44
N PRO A 220 -6.18 18.80 16.76
CA PRO A 220 -5.40 19.38 15.65
C PRO A 220 -4.00 19.85 16.08
N HIS A 221 -3.01 19.66 15.21
CA HIS A 221 -1.64 20.17 15.39
C HIS A 221 -1.00 20.49 14.04
N PRO A 222 -0.26 21.61 13.89
CA PRO A 222 0.30 22.03 12.59
C PRO A 222 1.34 21.06 12.00
N ASN A 223 1.95 20.20 12.82
CA ASN A 223 2.92 19.20 12.36
C ASN A 223 2.38 17.76 12.34
N ILE A 224 1.06 17.58 12.35
CA ILE A 224 0.38 16.30 12.20
C ILE A 224 -0.61 16.43 11.05
N MET A 225 -0.74 15.37 10.24
CA MET A 225 -1.70 15.34 9.15
C MET A 225 -3.11 15.64 9.65
N ALA A 226 -3.77 16.58 8.97
CA ALA A 226 -5.16 16.91 9.25
C ALA A 226 -6.07 15.71 8.95
N PRO A 227 -7.20 15.57 9.67
CA PRO A 227 -8.16 14.52 9.39
C PRO A 227 -8.73 14.63 7.97
N THR A 228 -8.90 13.47 7.33
CA THR A 228 -9.57 13.40 6.02
C THR A 228 -10.97 14.02 6.12
N GLN A 229 -11.36 14.71 5.05
CA GLN A 229 -12.70 15.28 4.90
C GLN A 229 -13.55 14.50 3.90
N THR A 230 -12.95 13.49 3.24
CA THR A 230 -13.59 12.72 2.18
C THR A 230 -13.23 11.24 2.31
N LEU A 231 -14.25 10.43 2.52
CA LEU A 231 -14.17 8.98 2.41
C LEU A 231 -14.35 8.55 0.97
N VAL A 232 -13.64 7.50 0.59
CA VAL A 232 -13.80 6.85 -0.70
C VAL A 232 -14.57 5.56 -0.49
N THR A 233 -15.63 5.38 -1.26
CA THR A 233 -16.55 4.26 -1.11
C THR A 233 -16.67 3.46 -2.38
N ILE A 234 -17.10 2.21 -2.20
CA ILE A 234 -17.42 1.28 -3.27
C ILE A 234 -18.73 0.58 -2.94
N CYS A 235 -19.47 0.16 -3.96
CA CYS A 235 -20.72 -0.57 -3.80
C CYS A 235 -20.58 -1.99 -4.33
N LYS A 236 -21.35 -2.93 -3.78
CA LYS A 236 -21.49 -4.27 -4.37
C LYS A 236 -22.28 -4.18 -5.68
N HIS A 237 -22.08 -5.16 -6.54
CA HIS A 237 -22.91 -5.29 -7.74
C HIS A 237 -24.39 -5.46 -7.34
N GLY A 238 -25.23 -4.56 -7.84
CA GLY A 238 -26.68 -4.57 -7.58
C GLY A 238 -27.09 -4.08 -6.18
N ASP A 239 -26.17 -3.49 -5.41
CA ASP A 239 -26.47 -2.80 -4.15
C ASP A 239 -26.01 -1.33 -4.26
N ASP A 240 -26.81 -0.40 -3.73
CA ASP A 240 -26.48 1.02 -3.69
C ASP A 240 -25.82 1.41 -2.35
N ARG A 241 -25.66 0.46 -1.41
CA ARG A 241 -25.04 0.71 -0.11
C ARG A 241 -23.53 0.95 -0.27
N PRO A 242 -23.01 2.12 0.15
CA PRO A 242 -21.60 2.43 0.05
C PRO A 242 -20.80 1.83 1.22
N PHE A 243 -19.71 1.16 0.88
CA PHE A 243 -18.71 0.61 1.81
C PHE A 243 -17.40 1.37 1.67
N VAL A 244 -16.74 1.69 2.77
CA VAL A 244 -15.56 2.57 2.77
C VAL A 244 -14.32 1.76 2.42
N CYS A 245 -13.74 2.00 1.25
CA CYS A 245 -12.49 1.37 0.81
C CYS A 245 -11.25 2.25 1.02
N GLY A 246 -11.43 3.54 1.32
CA GLY A 246 -10.30 4.45 1.51
C GLY A 246 -10.68 5.85 1.95
N SER A 247 -9.71 6.75 1.92
CA SER A 247 -9.83 8.17 2.26
C SER A 247 -8.96 9.04 1.36
N LEU A 248 -9.35 10.30 1.14
CA LEU A 248 -8.57 11.26 0.38
C LEU A 248 -7.86 12.27 1.30
N TYR A 249 -6.54 12.32 1.18
CA TYR A 249 -5.69 13.31 1.83
C TYR A 249 -5.18 14.33 0.82
N PRO A 250 -4.90 15.58 1.23
CA PRO A 250 -4.23 16.53 0.36
C PRO A 250 -2.86 16.00 -0.05
N PHE A 251 -2.50 16.17 -1.32
CA PHE A 251 -1.14 15.87 -1.77
C PHE A 251 -0.16 16.92 -1.23
N ILE A 252 0.92 16.45 -0.60
CA ILE A 252 1.98 17.29 -0.05
C ILE A 252 3.22 17.17 -0.97
N PRO A 253 3.59 18.25 -1.70
CA PRO A 253 4.41 18.11 -2.91
C PRO A 253 5.91 17.90 -2.67
N ASN A 254 6.49 18.34 -1.55
CA ASN A 254 7.95 18.25 -1.34
C ASN A 254 8.40 16.88 -0.80
N GLY A 255 7.53 15.87 -0.84
CA GLY A 255 7.85 14.48 -0.52
C GLY A 255 8.22 14.27 0.95
N THR A 256 8.88 13.15 1.24
CA THR A 256 9.30 12.79 2.60
C THR A 256 10.60 13.48 3.00
N LEU A 257 10.79 13.69 4.30
CA LEU A 257 12.06 14.16 4.84
C LEU A 257 13.20 13.18 4.53
N ALA A 258 12.95 11.87 4.52
CA ALA A 258 13.93 10.86 4.10
C ALA A 258 14.42 11.12 2.66
N SER A 259 13.51 11.28 1.71
CA SER A 259 13.85 11.55 0.30
C SER A 259 14.66 12.83 0.14
N ASN A 260 14.36 13.87 0.93
CA ASN A 260 15.12 15.13 0.93
C ASN A 260 16.54 14.95 1.51
N ILE A 261 16.69 14.12 2.55
CA ILE A 261 18.01 13.77 3.11
C ILE A 261 18.82 12.99 2.07
N ASP A 262 18.23 11.98 1.45
CA ASP A 262 18.89 11.13 0.46
C ASP A 262 19.30 11.94 -0.77
N GLN A 263 18.44 12.82 -1.26
CA GLN A 263 18.76 13.74 -2.35
C GLN A 263 19.93 14.65 -1.98
N SER A 264 19.93 15.21 -0.78
CA SER A 264 21.04 16.04 -0.30
C SER A 264 22.36 15.26 -0.27
N ASN A 265 22.34 14.02 0.21
CA ASN A 265 23.50 13.14 0.25
C ASN A 265 23.99 12.78 -1.16
N GLN A 266 23.08 12.46 -2.08
CA GLN A 266 23.39 12.11 -3.48
C GLN A 266 24.14 13.24 -4.20
N TYR A 267 23.79 14.50 -3.91
CA TYR A 267 24.43 15.68 -4.50
C TYR A 267 25.57 16.26 -3.64
N ASP A 268 26.01 15.54 -2.60
CA ASP A 268 27.02 15.99 -1.62
C ASP A 268 26.73 17.40 -1.05
N ARG A 269 25.45 17.71 -0.88
CA ARG A 269 24.98 18.96 -0.29
C ARG A 269 24.80 18.76 1.20
N LYS A 270 25.40 19.64 2.00
CA LYS A 270 25.17 19.65 3.45
C LYS A 270 23.88 20.40 3.75
N ILE A 271 22.94 19.71 4.39
CA ILE A 271 21.76 20.35 4.99
C ILE A 271 22.23 21.27 6.12
N PRO A 272 21.86 22.57 6.12
CA PRO A 272 22.26 23.51 7.16
C PRO A 272 21.83 23.06 8.56
N LEU A 273 22.65 23.33 9.57
CA LEU A 273 22.36 22.95 10.96
C LEU A 273 21.06 23.61 11.47
N SER A 274 20.79 24.85 11.08
CA SER A 274 19.54 25.55 11.41
C SER A 274 18.32 24.81 10.86
N GLN A 275 18.39 24.28 9.64
CA GLN A 275 17.32 23.52 9.02
C GLN A 275 17.10 22.19 9.75
N LYS A 276 18.18 21.48 10.09
CA LYS A 276 18.10 20.24 10.89
C LYS A 276 17.47 20.49 12.25
N ALA A 277 17.90 21.55 12.95
CA ALA A 277 17.34 21.93 14.24
C ALA A 277 15.85 22.27 14.15
N GLN A 278 15.44 22.98 13.10
CA GLN A 278 14.03 23.26 12.84
C GLN A 278 13.21 21.99 12.60
N TRP A 279 13.73 21.04 11.82
CA TRP A 279 13.09 19.74 11.60
C TRP A 279 12.96 18.95 12.91
N CYS A 280 14.05 18.81 13.67
CA CYS A 280 14.02 18.12 14.96
C CYS A 280 13.00 18.76 15.93
N TYR A 281 12.93 20.09 15.97
CA TYR A 281 11.94 20.80 16.78
C TYR A 281 10.50 20.45 16.35
N LYS A 282 10.19 20.50 15.06
CA LYS A 282 8.83 20.19 14.54
C LYS A 282 8.46 18.72 14.78
N MET A 283 9.41 17.79 14.61
CA MET A 283 9.21 16.38 14.94
C MET A 283 8.91 16.19 16.43
N ALA A 284 9.72 16.81 17.30
CA ALA A 284 9.53 16.73 18.74
C ALA A 284 8.19 17.36 19.19
N ALA A 285 7.78 18.48 18.57
CA ALA A 285 6.49 19.11 18.84
C ALA A 285 5.31 18.20 18.46
N ALA A 286 5.37 17.55 17.29
CA ALA A 286 4.36 16.58 16.87
C ALA A 286 4.27 15.41 17.86
N VAL A 287 5.41 14.80 18.23
CA VAL A 287 5.44 13.67 19.19
C VAL A 287 4.97 14.10 20.59
N ALA A 288 5.35 15.28 21.06
CA ALA A 288 4.90 15.81 22.34
C ALA A 288 3.37 16.01 22.34
N HIS A 289 2.81 16.52 21.25
CA HIS A 289 1.36 16.64 21.10
C HIS A 289 0.67 15.26 21.11
N THR A 290 1.22 14.30 20.38
CA THR A 290 0.74 12.90 20.36
C THR A 290 0.64 12.32 21.78
N HIS A 291 1.69 12.46 22.59
CA HIS A 291 1.71 11.87 23.94
C HIS A 291 0.92 12.69 24.97
N PHE A 292 1.12 14.01 25.01
CA PHE A 292 0.64 14.84 26.13
C PHE A 292 -0.73 15.47 25.89
N VAL A 293 -1.18 15.54 24.64
CA VAL A 293 -2.47 16.14 24.29
C VAL A 293 -3.43 15.10 23.72
N ALA A 294 -2.95 14.27 22.80
CA ALA A 294 -3.78 13.24 22.20
C ALA A 294 -3.88 11.96 23.04
N HIS A 295 -2.94 11.74 23.96
CA HIS A 295 -2.86 10.53 24.77
C HIS A 295 -2.92 9.27 23.90
N THR A 296 -2.07 9.28 22.86
CA THR A 296 -1.80 8.11 22.02
C THR A 296 -0.31 8.04 21.67
N TYR A 297 0.08 7.03 20.89
CA TYR A 297 1.44 6.81 20.40
C TYR A 297 1.45 6.61 18.88
N HIS A 298 2.56 6.86 18.19
CA HIS A 298 2.66 6.67 16.73
C HIS A 298 3.20 5.29 16.32
N MET A 299 4.07 4.68 17.13
CA MET A 299 4.83 3.44 16.86
C MET A 299 5.89 3.51 15.76
N ASP A 300 5.74 4.38 14.75
CA ASP A 300 6.62 4.42 13.57
C ASP A 300 7.18 5.83 13.28
N ILE A 301 7.89 6.43 14.24
CA ILE A 301 8.52 7.75 14.05
C ILE A 301 9.84 7.57 13.28
N LYS A 302 9.86 8.02 12.02
CA LYS A 302 11.05 8.03 11.16
C LYS A 302 10.96 9.14 10.11
N PRO A 303 12.08 9.59 9.52
CA PRO A 303 12.06 10.63 8.48
C PRO A 303 11.15 10.31 7.28
N GLY A 304 10.91 9.03 6.97
CA GLY A 304 9.98 8.63 5.90
C GLY A 304 8.51 8.97 6.19
N ASN A 305 8.13 9.10 7.46
CA ASN A 305 6.75 9.38 7.88
C ASN A 305 6.52 10.88 8.19
N PHE A 306 7.47 11.74 7.81
CA PHE A 306 7.27 13.18 7.82
C PHE A 306 7.32 13.72 6.40
N LEU A 307 6.22 14.31 5.94
CA LEU A 307 6.15 15.01 4.66
C LEU A 307 6.54 16.48 4.82
N LEU A 308 7.06 17.10 3.76
CA LEU A 308 7.37 18.52 3.69
C LEU A 308 6.30 19.25 2.87
N ASP A 309 5.60 20.20 3.49
CA ASP A 309 4.68 21.09 2.78
C ASP A 309 5.42 22.16 1.94
N GLU A 310 4.66 22.99 1.22
CA GLU A 310 5.19 24.05 0.36
C GLU A 310 6.11 25.03 1.11
N ASP A 311 5.85 25.24 2.40
CA ASP A 311 6.61 26.11 3.30
C ASP A 311 7.75 25.38 4.05
N SER A 312 8.04 24.13 3.67
CA SER A 312 9.03 23.26 4.33
C SER A 312 8.72 23.00 5.81
N ASN A 313 7.45 23.01 6.21
CA ASN A 313 6.99 22.45 7.47
C ASN A 313 6.86 20.94 7.38
N LEU A 314 7.15 20.28 8.50
CA LEU A 314 6.99 18.85 8.62
C LEU A 314 5.56 18.51 9.02
N VAL A 315 4.99 17.51 8.37
CA VAL A 315 3.68 16.94 8.67
C VAL A 315 3.84 15.44 8.92
N LEU A 316 3.55 15.00 10.15
CA LEU A 316 3.57 13.60 10.54
C LEU A 316 2.37 12.85 9.93
N ILE A 317 2.65 11.78 9.20
CA ILE A 317 1.68 10.90 8.53
C ILE A 317 1.86 9.45 9.03
N ASP A 318 1.00 8.57 8.52
CA ASP A 318 1.12 7.11 8.65
C ASP A 318 0.82 6.54 10.04
N TRP A 319 -0.41 6.76 10.48
CA TRP A 319 -0.93 6.39 11.80
C TRP A 319 -1.48 4.97 11.88
N GLU A 320 -0.92 4.01 11.12
CA GLU A 320 -1.45 2.65 11.02
C GLU A 320 -1.20 1.80 12.28
N GLN A 321 -0.27 2.21 13.16
CA GLN A 321 0.00 1.55 14.45
C GLN A 321 0.17 0.01 14.34
N SER A 322 0.71 -0.47 13.22
CA SER A 322 0.75 -1.88 12.88
C SER A 322 2.05 -2.54 13.32
N ASP A 323 3.19 -1.88 13.12
CA ASP A 323 4.49 -2.38 13.54
C ASP A 323 5.50 -1.25 13.73
N ALA A 324 6.54 -1.49 14.54
CA ALA A 324 7.66 -0.57 14.70
C ALA A 324 8.89 -1.15 13.98
N PRO A 325 9.50 -0.42 13.03
CA PRO A 325 10.66 -0.93 12.29
C PRO A 325 11.81 -1.23 13.23
N VAL A 326 12.47 -2.39 13.06
CA VAL A 326 13.61 -2.82 13.88
C VAL A 326 14.73 -1.76 13.96
N THR A 327 14.88 -0.94 12.91
CA THR A 327 15.90 0.11 12.84
C THR A 327 15.61 1.34 13.69
N THR A 328 14.35 1.55 14.10
CA THR A 328 13.90 2.71 14.88
C THR A 328 13.15 2.31 16.16
N ALA A 329 12.83 1.03 16.32
CA ALA A 329 12.16 0.49 17.49
C ALA A 329 13.05 0.65 18.73
N ALA A 330 12.43 0.99 19.84
CA ALA A 330 13.10 0.97 21.12
C ALA A 330 13.38 -0.50 21.54
N PRO A 331 14.45 -0.78 22.31
CA PRO A 331 14.89 -2.15 22.60
C PRO A 331 13.83 -3.06 23.25
N GLU A 332 12.87 -2.47 23.94
CA GLU A 332 11.79 -3.15 24.65
C GLU A 332 10.64 -3.60 23.74
N ILE A 333 10.55 -3.06 22.52
CA ILE A 333 9.39 -3.26 21.65
C ILE A 333 9.21 -4.73 21.25
N ASP A 334 10.30 -5.44 20.96
CA ASP A 334 10.30 -6.84 20.53
C ASP A 334 10.33 -7.84 21.71
N GLY A 335 10.32 -7.33 22.95
CA GLY A 335 10.31 -8.14 24.16
C GLY A 335 11.67 -8.72 24.55
N THR A 336 12.76 -8.37 23.85
CA THR A 336 14.12 -8.79 24.21
C THR A 336 14.72 -7.97 25.37
N TRP A 337 14.14 -6.80 25.66
CA TRP A 337 14.48 -5.97 26.80
C TRP A 337 13.24 -5.58 27.61
N ASP A 338 13.43 -5.48 28.93
CA ASP A 338 12.51 -4.84 29.84
C ASP A 338 12.96 -3.40 30.10
N VAL A 339 12.01 -2.48 30.29
CA VAL A 339 12.28 -1.09 30.64
C VAL A 339 11.52 -0.70 31.90
N GLU A 340 12.20 -0.03 32.82
CA GLU A 340 11.62 0.56 34.03
C GLU A 340 12.10 2.00 34.21
N GLU A 341 11.23 2.89 34.69
CA GLU A 341 11.63 4.23 35.11
C GLU A 341 12.29 4.15 36.50
N ILE A 342 13.47 4.74 36.65
CA ILE A 342 14.15 4.88 37.93
C ILE A 342 13.45 5.99 38.73
N PRO A 343 12.79 5.68 39.87
CA PRO A 343 12.00 6.66 40.60
C PRO A 343 12.84 7.86 41.06
N GLY A 344 12.39 9.07 40.73
CA GLY A 344 13.01 10.32 41.17
C GLY A 344 14.18 10.82 40.32
N GLU A 345 14.63 10.03 39.33
CA GLU A 345 15.73 10.42 38.43
C GLU A 345 15.24 10.74 37.01
N GLY A 346 14.05 10.27 36.63
CA GLY A 346 13.54 10.38 35.26
C GLY A 346 14.38 9.59 34.23
N ALA A 347 15.29 8.73 34.71
CA ALA A 347 16.13 7.87 33.90
C ALA A 347 15.43 6.53 33.65
N LEU A 348 15.65 5.94 32.48
CA LEU A 348 15.14 4.61 32.13
C LEU A 348 16.24 3.56 32.33
N ARG A 349 15.90 2.45 32.98
CA ARG A 349 16.77 1.27 33.10
C ARG A 349 16.29 0.18 32.16
N TYR A 350 17.18 -0.25 31.28
CA TYR A 350 16.96 -1.38 30.39
C TYR A 350 17.61 -2.63 30.93
N THR A 351 16.86 -3.73 31.01
CA THR A 351 17.37 -5.03 31.43
C THR A 351 17.08 -6.06 30.35
N LYS A 352 18.12 -6.78 29.90
CA LYS A 352 17.93 -7.81 28.89
C LYS A 352 17.09 -8.94 29.46
N TYR A 353 16.03 -9.31 28.74
CA TYR A 353 15.18 -10.41 29.16
C TYR A 353 15.89 -11.76 28.93
N THR A 354 15.81 -12.65 29.93
CA THR A 354 16.50 -13.95 29.95
C THR A 354 15.56 -15.15 30.08
N GLY A 355 14.24 -14.91 30.05
CA GLY A 355 13.24 -15.97 30.12
C GLY A 355 12.91 -16.61 28.76
N PRO A 356 11.89 -17.49 28.69
CA PRO A 356 11.45 -18.11 27.44
C PRO A 356 10.88 -17.06 26.47
N GLU A 357 10.92 -17.34 25.16
CA GLU A 357 10.37 -16.44 24.13
C GLU A 357 8.98 -15.90 24.52
N ARG A 358 8.84 -14.57 24.51
CA ARG A 358 7.58 -13.90 24.86
C ARG A 358 6.68 -13.83 23.63
N ARG A 359 5.37 -14.02 23.85
CA ARG A 359 4.36 -13.85 22.81
C ARG A 359 3.08 -13.30 23.41
N ASN A 360 2.58 -12.21 22.83
CA ASN A 360 1.26 -11.66 23.14
C ASN A 360 0.43 -11.36 21.86
N MET A 361 0.98 -11.65 20.68
CA MET A 361 0.27 -11.61 19.40
C MET A 361 -0.37 -12.97 19.07
N PRO A 362 -1.52 -13.02 18.36
CA PRO A 362 -2.18 -14.26 17.95
C PRO A 362 -1.24 -15.24 17.24
N LEU A 363 -1.48 -16.55 17.37
CA LEU A 363 -0.70 -17.61 16.71
C LEU A 363 -0.61 -17.45 15.19
N THR A 364 -1.64 -16.85 14.60
CA THR A 364 -1.73 -16.53 13.17
C THR A 364 -0.86 -15.35 12.73
N THR A 365 -0.27 -14.60 13.66
CA THR A 365 0.65 -13.49 13.34
C THR A 365 1.98 -14.08 12.87
N PRO A 366 2.41 -13.85 11.62
CA PRO A 366 3.65 -14.42 11.11
C PRO A 366 4.86 -13.74 11.76
N GLY A 367 5.54 -14.43 12.68
CA GLY A 367 6.73 -13.91 13.38
C GLY A 367 7.95 -13.64 12.47
N ASN A 368 7.86 -13.97 11.19
CA ASN A 368 8.97 -13.94 10.23
C ASN A 368 8.78 -12.86 9.14
N SER A 369 7.64 -12.15 9.09
CA SER A 369 7.30 -11.21 8.01
C SER A 369 7.32 -9.75 8.46
N GLY A 370 8.20 -9.41 9.40
CA GLY A 370 8.25 -8.06 9.97
C GLY A 370 7.07 -7.76 10.90
N TRP A 371 6.59 -8.78 11.62
CA TRP A 371 5.65 -8.62 12.73
C TRP A 371 6.27 -9.25 13.97
N ASN A 372 6.44 -8.46 15.03
CA ASN A 372 6.97 -8.99 16.28
C ASN A 372 5.94 -9.94 16.91
N THR A 373 6.37 -11.13 17.37
CA THR A 373 5.51 -12.06 18.12
C THR A 373 5.11 -11.50 19.50
N TRP A 374 5.84 -10.48 19.94
CA TRP A 374 5.59 -9.64 21.09
C TRP A 374 5.39 -8.19 20.69
N ASN A 375 4.39 -7.52 21.27
CA ASN A 375 4.13 -6.10 21.10
C ASN A 375 3.89 -5.44 22.47
N VAL A 376 4.86 -4.66 22.95
CA VAL A 376 4.78 -4.01 24.27
C VAL A 376 3.66 -2.95 24.35
N PHE A 377 3.26 -2.35 23.22
CA PHE A 377 2.21 -1.32 23.21
C PHE A 377 0.84 -1.86 23.64
N LEU A 378 0.56 -3.15 23.39
CA LEU A 378 -0.64 -3.82 23.89
C LEU A 378 -0.63 -3.89 25.41
N GLU A 379 0.52 -4.25 26.00
CA GLU A 379 0.65 -4.31 27.46
C GLU A 379 0.56 -2.92 28.10
N TRP A 380 1.18 -1.91 27.48
CA TRP A 380 1.17 -0.55 28.00
C TRP A 380 -0.22 0.07 27.91
N GLY A 381 -0.98 -0.19 26.85
CA GLY A 381 -2.37 0.25 26.76
C GLY A 381 -3.24 -0.29 27.91
N GLU A 382 -2.99 -1.51 28.38
CA GLU A 382 -3.72 -2.11 29.50
C GLU A 382 -3.19 -1.67 30.88
N LYS A 383 -1.88 -1.70 31.07
CA LYS A 383 -1.22 -1.56 32.39
C LYS A 383 -0.86 -0.10 32.71
N LEU A 384 -0.67 0.73 31.70
CA LEU A 384 -0.17 2.10 31.82
C LEU A 384 -1.02 3.06 30.97
N PRO A 385 -2.29 3.31 31.34
CA PRO A 385 -3.18 4.18 30.56
C PRO A 385 -2.71 5.65 30.46
N LYS A 386 -1.66 6.04 31.20
CA LYS A 386 -0.99 7.36 31.08
C LYS A 386 0.17 7.38 30.09
N SER A 387 0.67 6.23 29.65
CA SER A 387 1.61 6.09 28.54
C SER A 387 0.89 5.74 27.23
N SER A 388 -0.44 5.69 27.26
CA SER A 388 -1.30 5.80 26.08
C SER A 388 -1.23 7.24 25.61
#